data_AF-A0A3D3LAF5-F1
#
_entry.id   AF-A0A3D3LAF5-F1
#
_cell.length_a   1.000
_cell.length_b   1.000
_cell.length_c   1.000
_cell.angle_alpha   90.00
_cell.angle_beta   90.00
_cell.angle_gamma   90.00
#
_symmetry.space_group_name_H-M   'P 1'
#
loop_
_entity.id
_entity.type
_entity.pdbx_description
1 polymer ?
#
loop_
_entity_poly.entity_id
_entity_poly.type
_entity_poly.pdbx_seq_one_letter_code
_entity_poly.pdbx_strand_id
1 'polypeptide(L)'
;SLQSEIINPRNPRALYFNEDTYVGWVPRGKVEIIAMDPEMGAMFYIFERLNTGGGVPPITRSDKCFNCHAGLATRRVPGLIAESLLPMLSGASLETYRRDEQGHHIPLEKRFGGWHLTGGHHLKTHHANMMGTNVPGRGIEKSKVEPGQMSDLGQHLLPTSDILPHLVHEHQIGFENRVFHAAYVMRQLLAEGRGSLPMSAKPELEELAEELARYILFVDEAKLPKEGVEGDTEFIREFQRNKREAAGGRSLKDFDLKTRIFKYRCSYMLHTESWLRLPVVLKDRVYFKMAEGLREQNANPVYSHLAADEKLAIRAILKETLPGLPSWWR
;
A
#
# COMPACT_ATOMS: atom_id res chain seq x y z
N SER A 1 -10.17 12.29 -3.84
CA SER A 1 -9.50 13.13 -4.86
C SER A 1 -10.14 14.50 -4.82
N LEU A 2 -9.36 15.56 -5.02
CA LEU A 2 -9.87 16.93 -5.19
C LEU A 2 -10.43 17.18 -6.59
N GLN A 3 -10.42 16.15 -7.44
CA GLN A 3 -10.89 16.17 -8.83
C GLN A 3 -12.06 15.20 -9.05
N SER A 4 -12.81 14.89 -7.99
CA SER A 4 -13.91 13.91 -8.03
C SER A 4 -14.97 14.23 -9.09
N GLU A 5 -15.12 15.50 -9.45
CA GLU A 5 -16.07 15.99 -10.44
C GLU A 5 -15.72 15.62 -11.89
N ILE A 6 -14.46 15.25 -12.17
CA ILE A 6 -14.02 14.81 -13.50
C ILE A 6 -13.59 13.35 -13.56
N ILE A 7 -13.56 12.63 -12.42
CA ILE A 7 -13.19 11.21 -12.36
C ILE A 7 -14.46 10.38 -12.46
N ASN A 8 -14.59 9.65 -13.56
CA ASN A 8 -15.74 8.78 -13.82
C ASN A 8 -15.37 7.73 -14.89
N PRO A 9 -16.25 6.76 -15.20
CA PRO A 9 -15.95 5.72 -16.19
C PRO A 9 -15.53 6.21 -17.60
N ARG A 10 -15.88 7.45 -17.99
CA ARG A 10 -15.47 8.06 -19.27
C ARG A 10 -14.12 8.79 -19.19
N ASN A 11 -13.64 9.07 -17.99
CA ASN A 11 -12.41 9.80 -17.74
C ASN A 11 -11.73 9.23 -16.47
N PRO A 12 -11.17 8.01 -16.57
CA PRO A 12 -10.59 7.33 -15.41
C PRO A 12 -9.34 8.07 -14.92
N ARG A 13 -9.07 7.96 -13.62
CA ARG A 13 -7.82 8.39 -13.00
C ARG A 13 -6.82 7.23 -13.06
N ALA A 14 -5.58 7.50 -13.47
CA ALA A 14 -4.46 6.60 -13.25
C ALA A 14 -3.72 6.95 -11.97
N LEU A 15 -3.23 5.92 -11.26
CA LEU A 15 -2.26 6.07 -10.19
C LEU A 15 -0.93 5.44 -10.63
N TYR A 16 0.15 6.20 -10.48
CA TYR A 16 1.52 5.73 -10.61
C TYR A 16 2.18 5.82 -9.25
N PHE A 17 3.11 4.92 -8.95
CA PHE A 17 3.78 4.93 -7.66
C PHE A 17 5.16 4.29 -7.74
N ASN A 18 6.03 4.71 -6.82
CA ASN A 18 7.21 3.97 -6.40
C ASN A 18 7.05 3.64 -4.90
N GLU A 19 8.15 3.46 -4.18
CA GLU A 19 8.13 3.11 -2.76
C GLU A 19 7.66 4.23 -1.81
N ASP A 20 7.78 5.50 -2.19
CA ASP A 20 7.54 6.64 -1.30
C ASP A 20 6.72 7.78 -1.94
N THR A 21 6.39 7.67 -3.22
CA THR A 21 5.76 8.72 -4.01
C THR A 21 4.62 8.13 -4.83
N TYR A 22 3.45 8.77 -4.74
CA TYR A 22 2.21 8.36 -5.39
C TYR A 22 1.68 9.51 -6.23
N VAL A 23 1.42 9.26 -7.50
CA VAL A 23 1.02 10.27 -8.48
C VAL A 23 -0.34 9.90 -9.07
N GLY A 24 -1.33 10.75 -8.83
CA GLY A 24 -2.65 10.68 -9.46
C GLY A 24 -2.72 11.57 -10.68
N TRP A 25 -3.10 10.98 -11.82
CA TRP A 25 -3.30 11.66 -13.09
C TRP A 25 -4.71 11.45 -13.60
N VAL A 26 -5.38 12.54 -13.96
CA VAL A 26 -6.67 12.52 -14.64
C VAL A 26 -6.50 13.30 -15.95
N PRO A 27 -6.90 12.76 -17.11
CA PRO A 27 -6.80 13.51 -18.35
C PRO A 27 -7.51 14.86 -18.25
N ARG A 28 -6.83 15.91 -18.73
CA ARG A 28 -7.25 17.32 -18.67
C ARG A 28 -7.43 17.87 -17.23
N GLY A 29 -6.99 17.10 -16.23
CA GLY A 29 -6.99 17.47 -14.83
C GLY A 29 -5.65 18.03 -14.35
N LYS A 30 -5.58 18.23 -13.04
CA LYS A 30 -4.39 18.50 -12.23
C LYS A 30 -3.63 17.20 -11.96
N VAL A 31 -2.39 17.32 -11.51
CA VAL A 31 -1.61 16.18 -10.98
C VAL A 31 -1.68 16.23 -9.46
N GLU A 32 -2.16 15.14 -8.84
CA GLU A 32 -2.15 14.96 -7.39
C GLU A 32 -0.90 14.15 -7.01
N ILE A 33 -0.10 14.62 -6.05
CA ILE A 33 1.08 13.88 -5.58
C ILE A 33 1.00 13.70 -4.06
N ILE A 34 1.28 12.50 -3.59
CA ILE A 34 1.55 12.19 -2.19
C ILE A 34 3.00 11.73 -2.11
N ALA A 35 3.81 12.40 -1.30
CA ALA A 35 5.17 11.98 -0.99
C ALA A 35 5.27 11.62 0.50
N MET A 36 5.90 10.49 0.83
CA MET A 36 6.10 10.05 2.19
C MET A 36 7.34 10.71 2.77
N ASP A 37 7.13 11.74 3.59
CA ASP A 37 8.21 12.41 4.30
C ASP A 37 8.51 11.64 5.60
N PRO A 38 9.77 11.22 5.84
CA PRO A 38 10.11 10.41 7.01
C PRO A 38 9.88 11.13 8.35
N GLU A 39 9.84 12.47 8.36
CA GLU A 39 9.55 13.27 9.54
C GLU A 39 8.08 13.72 9.58
N MET A 40 7.44 14.03 8.46
CA MET A 40 6.10 14.62 8.49
C MET A 40 4.96 13.63 8.20
N GLY A 41 5.26 12.46 7.62
CA GLY A 41 4.25 11.54 7.10
C GLY A 41 3.84 11.87 5.68
N ALA A 42 2.61 11.52 5.30
CA ALA A 42 2.09 11.78 3.96
C ALA A 42 1.99 13.29 3.68
N MET A 43 2.71 13.76 2.66
CA MET A 43 2.73 15.14 2.21
C MET A 43 2.00 15.29 0.87
N PHE A 44 0.97 16.13 0.85
CA PHE A 44 0.06 16.27 -0.28
C PHE A 44 0.39 17.52 -1.11
N TYR A 45 0.55 17.32 -2.41
CA TYR A 45 0.84 18.36 -3.39
C TYR A 45 -0.13 18.28 -4.56
N ILE A 46 -0.45 19.44 -5.13
CA ILE A 46 -1.29 19.58 -6.31
C ILE A 46 -0.55 20.46 -7.30
N PHE A 47 -0.23 19.90 -8.45
CA PHE A 47 0.28 20.65 -9.58
C PHE A 47 -0.91 21.07 -10.44
N GLU A 48 -0.93 22.34 -10.84
CA GLU A 48 -1.90 22.80 -11.83
C GLU A 48 -1.76 22.04 -13.16
N ARG A 49 -2.77 22.19 -14.02
CA ARG A 49 -2.85 21.43 -15.27
C ARG A 49 -1.56 21.55 -16.09
N LEU A 50 -1.07 20.41 -16.57
CA LEU A 50 0.10 20.37 -17.46
C LEU A 50 -0.25 21.00 -18.81
N ASN A 51 0.59 21.92 -19.27
CA ASN A 51 0.46 22.54 -20.59
C ASN A 51 1.59 22.03 -21.49
N THR A 52 1.24 21.45 -22.64
CA THR A 52 2.22 20.93 -23.60
C THR A 52 3.16 22.05 -24.07
N GLY A 53 4.47 21.85 -23.94
CA GLY A 53 5.48 22.86 -24.27
C GLY A 53 5.61 24.00 -23.25
N GLY A 54 4.86 23.96 -22.14
CA GLY A 54 5.00 24.88 -21.01
C GLY A 54 6.07 24.43 -20.00
N GLY A 55 6.39 25.31 -19.05
CA GLY A 55 7.22 24.96 -17.90
C GLY A 55 6.47 24.11 -16.86
N VAL A 56 7.18 23.74 -15.79
CA VAL A 56 6.57 23.04 -14.64
C VAL A 56 5.47 23.92 -14.05
N PRO A 57 4.22 23.45 -13.94
CA PRO A 57 3.13 24.25 -13.41
C PRO A 57 3.32 24.56 -11.92
N PRO A 58 2.68 25.63 -11.40
CA PRO A 58 2.71 25.93 -9.98
C PRO A 58 2.27 24.74 -9.13
N ILE A 59 2.99 24.53 -8.03
CA ILE A 59 2.69 23.54 -7.00
C ILE A 59 1.99 24.21 -5.83
N THR A 60 0.92 23.59 -5.33
CA THR A 60 0.18 24.05 -4.15
C THR A 60 -0.02 22.91 -3.16
N ARG A 61 -0.23 23.26 -1.90
CA ARG A 61 -0.67 22.33 -0.85
C ARG A 61 -2.05 22.76 -0.37
N SER A 62 -2.94 21.81 -0.13
CA SER A 62 -4.28 22.05 0.39
C SER A 62 -4.54 21.19 1.62
N ASP A 63 -5.12 21.81 2.65
CA ASP A 63 -5.63 21.15 3.85
C ASP A 63 -6.86 20.27 3.57
N LYS A 64 -7.60 20.53 2.48
CA LYS A 64 -8.75 19.72 2.04
C LYS A 64 -8.41 18.25 1.85
N CYS A 65 -7.14 17.90 1.58
CA CYS A 65 -6.69 16.51 1.48
C CYS A 65 -6.95 15.74 2.79
N PHE A 66 -6.86 16.41 3.95
CA PHE A 66 -7.06 15.80 5.26
C PHE A 66 -8.52 15.38 5.53
N ASN A 67 -9.49 15.90 4.77
CA ASN A 67 -10.88 15.43 4.86
C ASN A 67 -11.02 13.93 4.58
N CYS A 68 -10.09 13.35 3.80
CA CYS A 68 -10.07 11.92 3.50
C CYS A 68 -8.78 11.25 4.01
N HIS A 69 -7.64 11.92 3.91
CA HIS A 69 -6.32 11.34 4.21
C HIS A 69 -5.87 11.46 5.68
N ALA A 70 -6.70 12.02 6.55
CA ALA A 70 -6.51 12.00 8.00
C ALA A 70 -7.78 11.52 8.73
N GLY A 71 -8.50 10.58 8.09
CA GLY A 71 -9.76 10.02 8.59
C GLY A 71 -9.56 8.76 9.44
N LEU A 72 -10.66 8.01 9.63
CA LEU A 72 -10.63 6.74 10.38
C LEU A 72 -9.73 5.69 9.70
N ALA A 73 -9.76 5.63 8.36
CA ALA A 73 -8.95 4.71 7.56
C ALA A 73 -7.44 4.82 7.78
N THR A 74 -6.98 5.98 8.26
CA THR A 74 -5.57 6.28 8.55
C THR A 74 -5.34 6.54 10.04
N ARG A 75 -6.28 6.13 10.92
CA ARG A 75 -6.20 6.35 12.38
C ARG A 75 -5.95 7.81 12.76
N ARG A 76 -6.56 8.73 12.00
CA ARG A 76 -6.50 10.19 12.19
C ARG A 76 -5.09 10.78 12.06
N VAL A 77 -4.15 10.07 11.45
CA VAL A 77 -2.86 10.63 11.02
C VAL A 77 -2.83 10.79 9.50
N PRO A 78 -2.06 11.74 8.94
CA PRO A 78 -1.85 11.85 7.50
C PRO A 78 -1.37 10.52 6.89
N GLY A 79 -2.16 9.97 5.95
CA GLY A 79 -1.87 8.67 5.37
C GLY A 79 -2.45 8.46 3.97
N LEU A 80 -2.21 7.26 3.47
CA LEU A 80 -2.63 6.81 2.14
C LEU A 80 -3.98 6.09 2.24
N ILE A 81 -4.81 6.23 1.21
CA ILE A 81 -6.10 5.56 1.15
C ILE A 81 -6.29 4.91 -0.22
N ALA A 82 -6.75 3.67 -0.22
CA ALA A 82 -7.45 3.06 -1.33
C ALA A 82 -8.87 2.75 -0.86
N GLU A 83 -9.86 2.88 -1.74
CA GLU A 83 -11.24 2.49 -1.46
C GLU A 83 -11.70 1.49 -2.52
N SER A 84 -12.72 0.72 -2.18
CA SER A 84 -13.42 -0.18 -3.10
C SER A 84 -14.90 0.19 -3.08
N LEU A 85 -15.42 0.62 -4.22
CA LEU A 85 -16.77 1.17 -4.34
C LEU A 85 -17.43 0.80 -5.68
N LEU A 86 -18.73 0.99 -5.77
CA LEU A 86 -19.48 0.90 -7.03
C LEU A 86 -19.71 2.31 -7.58
N PRO A 87 -18.95 2.76 -8.60
CA PRO A 87 -19.11 4.09 -9.14
C PRO A 87 -20.34 4.18 -10.04
N MET A 88 -20.94 5.36 -10.10
CA MET A 88 -21.90 5.76 -11.13
C MET A 88 -21.15 6.34 -12.33
N LEU A 89 -21.88 6.48 -13.45
CA LEU A 89 -21.39 7.24 -14.60
C LEU A 89 -21.06 8.71 -14.26
N SER A 90 -21.69 9.27 -13.22
CA SER A 90 -21.39 10.62 -12.72
C SER A 90 -20.09 10.71 -11.90
N GLY A 91 -19.47 9.58 -11.54
CA GLY A 91 -18.35 9.53 -10.59
C GLY A 91 -18.77 9.41 -9.11
N ALA A 92 -20.05 9.60 -8.79
CA ALA A 92 -20.57 9.37 -7.44
C ALA A 92 -20.52 7.89 -7.07
N SER A 93 -20.43 7.56 -5.77
CA SER A 93 -20.46 6.19 -5.28
C SER A 93 -21.89 5.77 -4.90
N LEU A 94 -22.33 4.61 -5.36
CA LEU A 94 -23.62 3.99 -4.97
C LEU A 94 -23.49 3.04 -3.79
N GLU A 95 -22.37 2.33 -3.72
CA GLU A 95 -22.11 1.28 -2.73
C GLU A 95 -20.63 1.35 -2.36
N THR A 96 -20.32 1.13 -1.08
CA THR A 96 -18.94 1.07 -0.58
C THR A 96 -18.66 -0.34 -0.09
N TYR A 97 -17.75 -1.05 -0.75
CA TYR A 97 -17.30 -2.39 -0.37
C TYR A 97 -16.22 -2.34 0.71
N ARG A 98 -15.38 -1.31 0.67
CA ARG A 98 -14.31 -1.06 1.64
C ARG A 98 -13.97 0.43 1.70
N ARG A 99 -13.81 0.95 2.92
CA ARG A 99 -13.39 2.33 3.20
C ARG A 99 -12.32 2.41 4.30
N ASP A 100 -12.57 1.77 5.44
CA ASP A 100 -11.86 2.09 6.69
C ASP A 100 -10.64 1.22 7.01
N GLU A 101 -10.33 0.23 6.17
CA GLU A 101 -9.18 -0.67 6.37
C GLU A 101 -8.22 -0.56 5.20
N GLN A 102 -6.92 -0.65 5.44
CA GLN A 102 -5.88 -0.57 4.40
C GLN A 102 -4.80 -1.65 4.63
N GLY A 103 -4.42 -2.37 3.57
CA GLY A 103 -3.32 -3.33 3.63
C GLY A 103 -3.56 -4.68 2.97
N HIS A 104 -2.49 -5.47 2.87
CA HIS A 104 -2.52 -6.76 2.19
C HIS A 104 -3.44 -7.83 2.82
N HIS A 105 -4.04 -7.58 3.98
CA HIS A 105 -4.91 -8.53 4.70
C HIS A 105 -6.36 -8.51 4.21
N ILE A 106 -6.74 -7.44 3.50
CA ILE A 106 -8.08 -7.28 2.97
C ILE A 106 -8.36 -8.39 1.96
N PRO A 107 -9.43 -9.19 2.07
CA PRO A 107 -9.77 -10.21 1.08
C PRO A 107 -9.91 -9.64 -0.33
N LEU A 108 -9.44 -10.35 -1.36
CA LEU A 108 -9.40 -9.85 -2.74
C LEU A 108 -10.79 -9.51 -3.29
N GLU A 109 -11.82 -10.23 -2.86
CA GLU A 109 -13.22 -9.98 -3.23
C GLU A 109 -13.76 -8.64 -2.73
N LYS A 110 -13.16 -8.07 -1.67
CA LYS A 110 -13.50 -6.73 -1.16
C LYS A 110 -12.72 -5.61 -1.85
N ARG A 111 -11.77 -5.93 -2.72
CA ARG A 111 -10.91 -4.97 -3.42
C ARG A 111 -11.45 -4.61 -4.81
N PHE A 112 -10.74 -3.71 -5.48
CA PHE A 112 -10.88 -3.36 -6.90
C PHE A 112 -12.19 -2.72 -7.36
N GLY A 113 -13.17 -2.47 -6.48
CA GLY A 113 -14.37 -1.71 -6.82
C GLY A 113 -14.01 -0.28 -7.25
N GLY A 114 -14.47 0.13 -8.43
CA GLY A 114 -14.15 1.45 -8.99
C GLY A 114 -12.79 1.52 -9.69
N TRP A 115 -12.10 0.38 -9.82
CA TRP A 115 -10.85 0.26 -10.55
C TRP A 115 -11.04 -0.46 -11.88
N HIS A 116 -10.18 -0.13 -12.84
CA HIS A 116 -9.99 -0.94 -14.02
C HIS A 116 -8.98 -2.04 -13.75
N LEU A 117 -9.23 -3.24 -14.26
CA LEU A 117 -8.25 -4.33 -14.35
C LEU A 117 -8.19 -4.81 -15.81
N THR A 118 -7.00 -4.86 -16.40
CA THR A 118 -6.80 -5.24 -17.81
C THR A 118 -6.02 -6.54 -17.98
N GLY A 119 -5.35 -7.04 -16.93
CA GLY A 119 -4.51 -8.25 -16.96
C GLY A 119 -5.24 -9.52 -16.48
N GLY A 120 -4.63 -10.68 -16.75
CA GLY A 120 -5.11 -11.98 -16.28
C GLY A 120 -4.96 -12.12 -14.77
N HIS A 121 -6.06 -12.35 -14.05
CA HIS A 121 -6.03 -12.34 -12.57
C HIS A 121 -6.66 -13.54 -11.88
N HIS A 122 -7.30 -14.45 -12.62
CA HIS A 122 -7.99 -15.65 -12.10
C HIS A 122 -9.02 -15.44 -10.96
N LEU A 123 -9.31 -14.18 -10.57
CA LEU A 123 -10.37 -13.84 -9.63
C LEU A 123 -11.74 -14.31 -10.16
N LYS A 124 -12.43 -15.14 -9.37
CA LYS A 124 -13.79 -15.61 -9.69
C LYS A 124 -14.87 -14.59 -9.35
N THR A 125 -14.64 -13.81 -8.29
CA THR A 125 -15.54 -12.78 -7.79
C THR A 125 -14.73 -11.53 -7.47
N HIS A 126 -15.06 -10.41 -8.09
CA HIS A 126 -14.42 -9.11 -7.85
C HIS A 126 -15.35 -7.95 -8.22
N HIS A 127 -14.98 -6.73 -7.81
CA HIS A 127 -15.72 -5.51 -8.09
C HIS A 127 -15.09 -4.63 -9.18
N ALA A 128 -13.94 -5.01 -9.75
CA ALA A 128 -13.30 -4.31 -10.87
C ALA A 128 -14.16 -4.25 -12.13
N ASN A 129 -13.93 -3.25 -12.98
CA ASN A 129 -14.59 -3.09 -14.28
C ASN A 129 -16.12 -3.04 -14.18
N MET A 130 -16.66 -2.43 -13.12
CA MET A 130 -18.10 -2.36 -12.89
C MET A 130 -18.54 -0.92 -12.57
N MET A 131 -19.74 -0.56 -13.01
CA MET A 131 -20.45 0.64 -12.59
C MET A 131 -21.90 0.30 -12.19
N GLY A 132 -22.50 1.15 -11.39
CA GLY A 132 -23.89 1.03 -10.95
C GLY A 132 -24.78 2.14 -11.50
N THR A 133 -26.06 1.83 -11.65
CA THR A 133 -27.13 2.80 -11.88
C THR A 133 -28.25 2.56 -10.88
N ASN A 134 -28.76 3.62 -10.27
CA ASN A 134 -29.95 3.53 -9.42
C ASN A 134 -31.20 3.65 -10.29
N VAL A 135 -32.01 2.59 -10.34
CA VAL A 135 -33.24 2.56 -11.13
C VAL A 135 -34.46 2.64 -10.20
N PRO A 136 -35.32 3.68 -10.34
CA PRO A 136 -36.54 3.81 -9.54
C PRO A 136 -37.38 2.53 -9.57
N GLY A 137 -37.75 2.02 -8.39
CA GLY A 137 -38.56 0.81 -8.24
C GLY A 137 -37.83 -0.53 -8.45
N ARG A 138 -36.58 -0.54 -8.97
CA ARG A 138 -35.77 -1.76 -9.17
C ARG A 138 -34.49 -1.81 -8.33
N GLY A 139 -34.03 -0.68 -7.80
CA GLY A 139 -32.82 -0.59 -6.99
C GLY A 139 -31.55 -0.44 -7.82
N ILE A 140 -30.43 -0.91 -7.28
CA ILE A 140 -29.11 -0.77 -7.92
C ILE A 140 -28.93 -1.87 -8.97
N GLU A 141 -28.76 -1.46 -10.22
CA GLU A 141 -28.36 -2.32 -11.32
C GLU A 141 -26.87 -2.16 -11.60
N LYS A 142 -26.15 -3.27 -11.71
CA LYS A 142 -24.70 -3.31 -11.98
C LYS A 142 -24.45 -3.61 -13.46
N SER A 143 -23.50 -2.91 -14.07
CA SER A 143 -23.11 -3.08 -15.48
C SER A 143 -21.59 -3.11 -15.61
N LYS A 144 -21.09 -3.86 -16.59
CA LYS A 144 -19.66 -3.94 -16.88
C LYS A 144 -19.17 -2.67 -17.56
N VAL A 145 -17.95 -2.28 -17.23
CA VAL A 145 -17.19 -1.22 -17.91
C VAL A 145 -15.90 -1.84 -18.43
N GLU A 146 -15.89 -2.19 -19.70
CA GLU A 146 -14.67 -2.67 -20.35
C GLU A 146 -13.67 -1.51 -20.48
N PRO A 147 -12.44 -1.64 -19.96
CA PRO A 147 -11.42 -0.60 -20.08
C PRO A 147 -11.22 -0.18 -21.54
N GLY A 148 -11.25 1.13 -21.80
CA GLY A 148 -11.11 1.67 -23.16
C GLY A 148 -12.40 1.75 -23.98
N GLN A 149 -13.51 1.17 -23.51
CA GLN A 149 -14.80 1.27 -24.22
C GLN A 149 -15.41 2.67 -24.14
N MET A 150 -15.25 3.33 -22.99
CA MET A 150 -15.83 4.65 -22.70
C MET A 150 -14.79 5.77 -22.59
N SER A 151 -13.51 5.42 -22.62
CA SER A 151 -12.39 6.33 -22.34
C SER A 151 -11.23 6.05 -23.29
N ASP A 152 -10.48 7.09 -23.63
CA ASP A 152 -9.26 6.97 -24.42
C ASP A 152 -8.08 6.66 -23.49
N LEU A 153 -7.66 5.39 -23.46
CA LEU A 153 -6.56 4.95 -22.61
C LEU A 153 -5.21 5.52 -23.04
N GLY A 154 -5.07 6.00 -24.28
CA GLY A 154 -3.85 6.66 -24.78
C GLY A 154 -3.51 7.97 -24.08
N GLN A 155 -4.40 8.48 -23.23
CA GLN A 155 -4.18 9.67 -22.38
C GLN A 155 -3.44 9.35 -21.07
N HIS A 156 -3.01 8.11 -20.88
CA HIS A 156 -2.23 7.62 -19.75
C HIS A 156 -0.86 7.15 -20.22
N LEU A 157 0.12 7.07 -19.30
CA LEU A 157 1.48 6.61 -19.63
C LEU A 157 1.48 5.16 -20.12
N LEU A 158 0.54 4.35 -19.63
CA LEU A 158 0.30 2.98 -20.06
C LEU A 158 -1.21 2.74 -20.20
N PRO A 159 -1.66 2.01 -21.24
CA PRO A 159 -3.07 1.70 -21.44
C PRO A 159 -3.54 0.48 -20.63
N THR A 160 -2.83 0.12 -19.55
CA THR A 160 -3.06 -1.08 -18.76
C THR A 160 -3.18 -0.79 -17.27
N SER A 161 -3.89 -1.65 -16.55
CA SER A 161 -3.94 -1.69 -15.09
C SER A 161 -3.95 -3.16 -14.67
N ASP A 162 -2.74 -3.69 -14.46
CA ASP A 162 -2.54 -5.09 -14.07
C ASP A 162 -2.82 -5.33 -12.58
N ILE A 163 -3.17 -6.55 -12.18
CA ILE A 163 -3.47 -6.87 -10.78
C ILE A 163 -2.25 -6.74 -9.87
N LEU A 164 -1.04 -7.07 -10.35
CA LEU A 164 0.15 -7.09 -9.50
C LEU A 164 0.49 -5.69 -8.92
N PRO A 165 0.49 -4.60 -9.70
CA PRO A 165 0.61 -3.25 -9.16
C PRO A 165 -0.38 -2.95 -8.04
N HIS A 166 -1.64 -3.39 -8.15
CA HIS A 166 -2.64 -3.18 -7.09
C HIS A 166 -2.31 -3.96 -5.82
N LEU A 167 -1.83 -5.21 -5.94
CA LEU A 167 -1.44 -6.01 -4.79
C LEU A 167 -0.25 -5.40 -4.05
N VAL A 168 0.76 -4.93 -4.80
CA VAL A 168 1.93 -4.22 -4.27
C VAL A 168 1.51 -2.90 -3.61
N HIS A 169 0.67 -2.11 -4.29
CA HIS A 169 0.18 -0.83 -3.78
C HIS A 169 -0.61 -0.99 -2.48
N GLU A 170 -1.50 -1.97 -2.39
CA GLU A 170 -2.26 -2.26 -1.17
C GLU A 170 -1.32 -2.62 0.00
N HIS A 171 -0.24 -3.37 -0.26
CA HIS A 171 0.79 -3.62 0.77
C HIS A 171 1.51 -2.33 1.20
N GLN A 172 1.92 -1.48 0.26
CA GLN A 172 2.59 -0.22 0.58
C GLN A 172 1.71 0.71 1.42
N ILE A 173 0.45 0.89 1.04
CA ILE A 173 -0.51 1.73 1.79
C ILE A 173 -0.63 1.24 3.24
N GLY A 174 -0.84 -0.07 3.41
CA GLY A 174 -1.01 -0.62 4.76
C GLY A 174 0.26 -0.60 5.59
N PHE A 175 1.45 -0.67 4.96
CA PHE A 175 2.74 -0.51 5.62
C PHE A 175 2.93 0.94 6.09
N GLU A 176 2.83 1.89 5.16
CA GLU A 176 3.07 3.31 5.43
C GLU A 176 2.12 3.86 6.49
N ASN A 177 0.83 3.54 6.41
CA ASN A 177 -0.14 3.98 7.41
C ASN A 177 0.18 3.47 8.81
N ARG A 178 0.70 2.25 8.95
CA ARG A 178 1.10 1.69 10.24
C ARG A 178 2.38 2.32 10.76
N VAL A 179 3.36 2.50 9.88
CA VAL A 179 4.63 3.17 10.20
C VAL A 179 4.38 4.58 10.71
N PHE A 180 3.59 5.37 10.00
CA PHE A 180 3.34 6.74 10.42
C PHE A 180 2.40 6.83 11.62
N HIS A 181 1.40 5.96 11.75
CA HIS A 181 0.64 5.87 13.00
C HIS A 181 1.56 5.63 14.21
N ALA A 182 2.45 4.64 14.12
CA ALA A 182 3.41 4.37 15.18
C ALA A 182 4.38 5.54 15.40
N ALA A 183 4.85 6.20 14.33
CA ALA A 183 5.72 7.38 14.45
C ALA A 183 5.05 8.52 15.22
N TYR A 184 3.78 8.82 14.93
CA TYR A 184 3.03 9.87 15.62
C TYR A 184 2.79 9.53 17.10
N VAL A 185 2.37 8.30 17.40
CA VAL A 185 2.20 7.84 18.79
C VAL A 185 3.52 7.94 19.55
N MET A 186 4.63 7.48 18.95
CA MET A 186 5.95 7.56 19.58
C MET A 186 6.39 9.00 19.85
N ARG A 187 6.10 9.95 18.96
CA ARG A 187 6.40 11.38 19.21
C ARG A 187 5.62 11.92 20.38
N GLN A 188 4.34 11.58 20.48
CA GLN A 188 3.51 11.97 21.63
C GLN A 188 4.08 11.41 22.94
N LEU A 189 4.37 10.11 22.99
CA LEU A 189 4.91 9.44 24.18
C LEU A 189 6.27 10.02 24.60
N LEU A 190 7.14 10.31 23.63
CA LEU A 190 8.44 10.94 23.90
C LEU A 190 8.26 12.38 24.39
N ALA A 191 7.32 13.15 23.85
CA ALA A 191 7.05 14.51 24.30
C ALA A 191 6.52 14.52 25.75
N GLU A 192 5.59 13.63 26.08
CA GLU A 192 5.05 13.47 27.44
C GLU A 192 6.14 13.09 28.45
N GLY A 193 7.07 12.21 28.06
CA GLY A 193 8.21 11.81 28.87
C GLY A 193 9.46 12.70 28.73
N ARG A 194 9.30 13.93 28.20
CA ARG A 194 10.37 14.95 28.06
C ARG A 194 11.62 14.44 27.34
N GLY A 195 11.42 13.72 26.24
CA GLY A 195 12.47 13.12 25.41
C GLY A 195 12.85 11.70 25.78
N SER A 196 12.28 11.14 26.84
CA SER A 196 12.44 9.73 27.24
C SER A 196 11.11 9.01 27.22
N LEU A 197 11.10 7.69 26.98
CA LEU A 197 9.86 6.92 27.11
C LEU A 197 9.57 6.65 28.59
N PRO A 198 8.42 7.09 29.12
CA PRO A 198 8.03 6.75 30.49
C PRO A 198 7.71 5.25 30.58
N MET A 199 7.86 4.65 31.77
CA MET A 199 7.54 3.22 31.97
C MET A 199 6.09 2.88 31.64
N SER A 200 5.16 3.83 31.80
CA SER A 200 3.76 3.70 31.42
C SER A 200 3.54 3.54 29.90
N ALA A 201 4.48 3.96 29.06
CA ALA A 201 4.40 3.84 27.61
C ALA A 201 4.77 2.43 27.09
N LYS A 202 5.25 1.54 27.97
CA LYS A 202 5.70 0.20 27.57
C LYS A 202 4.60 -0.63 26.88
N PRO A 203 3.35 -0.72 27.39
CA PRO A 203 2.30 -1.49 26.72
C PRO A 203 2.01 -0.99 25.30
N GLU A 204 1.93 0.33 25.11
CA GLU A 204 1.70 0.96 23.80
C GLU A 204 2.83 0.63 22.82
N LEU A 205 4.09 0.74 23.27
CA LEU A 205 5.26 0.35 22.48
C LEU A 205 5.21 -1.12 22.06
N GLU A 206 4.81 -2.02 22.96
CA GLU A 206 4.67 -3.45 22.67
C GLU A 206 3.59 -3.72 21.62
N GLU A 207 2.45 -3.04 21.71
CA GLU A 207 1.35 -3.18 20.76
C GLU A 207 1.75 -2.69 19.36
N LEU A 208 2.34 -1.49 19.27
CA LEU A 208 2.86 -0.95 18.02
C LEU A 208 3.91 -1.89 17.40
N ALA A 209 4.80 -2.43 18.22
CA ALA A 209 5.86 -3.31 17.76
C ALA A 209 5.34 -4.67 17.25
N GLU A 210 4.38 -5.26 17.97
CA GLU A 210 3.73 -6.51 17.56
C GLU A 210 2.94 -6.31 16.27
N GLU A 211 2.17 -5.23 16.15
CA GLU A 211 1.40 -4.93 14.94
C GLU A 211 2.31 -4.78 13.72
N LEU A 212 3.35 -3.95 13.84
CA LEU A 212 4.30 -3.73 12.75
C LEU A 212 5.01 -5.03 12.38
N ALA A 213 5.50 -5.81 13.35
CA ALA A 213 6.19 -7.07 13.06
C ALA A 213 5.30 -8.07 12.32
N ARG A 214 4.04 -8.22 12.75
CA ARG A 214 3.06 -9.08 12.08
C ARG A 214 2.80 -8.65 10.64
N TYR A 215 2.61 -7.35 10.43
CA TYR A 215 2.37 -6.79 9.10
C TYR A 215 3.60 -6.93 8.19
N ILE A 216 4.79 -6.61 8.71
CA ILE A 216 6.06 -6.75 8.01
C ILE A 216 6.27 -8.19 7.55
N LEU A 217 5.89 -9.18 8.37
CA LEU A 217 6.04 -10.60 8.08
C LEU A 217 4.85 -11.23 7.35
N PHE A 218 3.91 -10.43 6.83
CA PHE A 218 2.77 -10.92 6.02
C PHE A 218 1.91 -11.98 6.73
N VAL A 219 1.78 -11.89 8.06
CA VAL A 219 1.01 -12.85 8.87
C VAL A 219 -0.41 -13.05 8.34
N ASP A 220 -1.06 -11.94 7.99
CA ASP A 220 -2.48 -11.91 7.61
C ASP A 220 -2.67 -11.66 6.10
N GLU A 221 -1.66 -11.95 5.25
CA GLU A 221 -1.78 -11.76 3.79
C GLU A 221 -3.02 -12.47 3.22
N ALA A 222 -3.79 -11.74 2.42
CA ALA A 222 -4.96 -12.29 1.74
C ALA A 222 -4.54 -13.39 0.76
N LYS A 223 -5.27 -14.51 0.78
CA LYS A 223 -5.00 -15.65 -0.10
C LYS A 223 -5.18 -15.25 -1.57
N LEU A 224 -4.20 -15.63 -2.40
CA LEU A 224 -4.33 -15.56 -3.85
C LEU A 224 -5.28 -16.66 -4.37
N PRO A 225 -5.82 -16.52 -5.59
CA PRO A 225 -6.52 -17.60 -6.28
C PRO A 225 -5.66 -18.87 -6.34
N LYS A 226 -6.31 -20.05 -6.44
CA LYS A 226 -5.59 -21.34 -6.48
C LYS A 226 -4.67 -21.44 -7.69
N GLU A 227 -5.07 -20.80 -8.78
CA GLU A 227 -4.36 -20.70 -10.05
C GLU A 227 -3.19 -19.68 -9.99
N GLY A 228 -3.11 -18.88 -8.92
CA GLY A 228 -2.18 -17.76 -8.79
C GLY A 228 -2.75 -16.47 -9.40
N VAL A 229 -1.86 -15.49 -9.59
CA VAL A 229 -2.13 -14.28 -10.37
C VAL A 229 -1.03 -14.13 -11.42
N GLU A 230 -1.37 -13.57 -12.58
CA GLU A 230 -0.38 -13.20 -13.57
C GLU A 230 0.06 -11.75 -13.28
N GLY A 231 1.35 -11.49 -13.42
CA GLY A 231 1.91 -10.15 -13.26
C GLY A 231 2.47 -9.67 -14.59
N ASP A 232 2.22 -8.41 -14.92
CA ASP A 232 2.83 -7.78 -16.09
C ASP A 232 4.36 -7.85 -16.02
N THR A 233 4.99 -8.37 -17.09
CA THR A 233 6.45 -8.63 -17.10
C THR A 233 7.28 -7.36 -17.01
N GLU A 234 6.79 -6.24 -17.54
CA GLU A 234 7.46 -4.95 -17.50
C GLU A 234 7.40 -4.37 -16.09
N PHE A 235 6.23 -4.47 -15.43
CA PHE A 235 6.10 -4.10 -14.02
C PHE A 235 7.03 -4.92 -13.13
N ILE A 236 7.11 -6.25 -13.31
CA ILE A 236 8.01 -7.11 -12.52
C ILE A 236 9.46 -6.64 -12.69
N ARG A 237 9.90 -6.39 -13.94
CA ARG A 237 11.26 -5.93 -14.24
C ARG A 237 11.56 -4.57 -13.58
N GLU A 238 10.67 -3.59 -13.76
CA GLU A 238 10.87 -2.24 -13.21
C GLU A 238 10.81 -2.23 -11.69
N PHE A 239 9.88 -2.97 -11.09
CA PHE A 239 9.77 -3.09 -9.63
C PHE A 239 11.03 -3.69 -9.00
N GLN A 240 11.66 -4.64 -9.68
CA GLN A 240 12.87 -5.33 -9.21
C GLN A 240 14.17 -4.61 -9.56
N ARG A 241 14.14 -3.54 -10.36
CA ARG A 241 15.34 -2.83 -10.87
C ARG A 241 16.28 -2.33 -9.77
N ASN A 242 15.73 -1.92 -8.62
CA ASN A 242 16.48 -1.42 -7.46
C ASN A 242 16.51 -2.44 -6.30
N LYS A 243 16.29 -3.73 -6.57
CA LYS A 243 16.27 -4.74 -5.50
C LYS A 243 17.60 -4.82 -4.77
N ARG A 244 17.55 -4.98 -3.45
CA ARG A 244 18.73 -5.28 -2.63
C ARG A 244 18.88 -6.78 -2.53
N GLU A 245 20.02 -7.30 -2.95
CA GLU A 245 20.29 -8.73 -3.00
C GLU A 245 21.19 -9.17 -1.84
N ALA A 246 20.83 -10.29 -1.24
CA ALA A 246 21.73 -11.07 -0.40
C ALA A 246 22.54 -12.05 -1.24
N ALA A 247 23.50 -12.74 -0.61
CA ALA A 247 24.26 -13.82 -1.21
C ALA A 247 23.31 -14.86 -1.86
N GLY A 248 23.59 -15.16 -3.12
CA GLY A 248 22.76 -16.01 -3.97
C GLY A 248 21.63 -15.28 -4.72
N GLY A 249 21.62 -13.95 -4.77
CA GLY A 249 20.69 -13.16 -5.58
C GLY A 249 19.28 -13.01 -5.01
N ARG A 250 19.07 -13.44 -3.75
CA ARG A 250 17.76 -13.42 -3.07
C ARG A 250 17.41 -12.01 -2.61
N SER A 251 16.16 -11.60 -2.78
CA SER A 251 15.68 -10.28 -2.38
C SER A 251 14.26 -10.30 -1.83
N LEU A 252 13.94 -9.35 -0.92
CA LEU A 252 12.57 -9.12 -0.45
C LEU A 252 11.61 -8.66 -1.58
N LYS A 253 12.15 -8.27 -2.75
CA LYS A 253 11.39 -7.93 -3.95
C LYS A 253 11.17 -9.10 -4.91
N ASP A 254 11.63 -10.30 -4.57
CA ASP A 254 11.39 -11.49 -5.38
C ASP A 254 9.91 -11.91 -5.26
N PHE A 255 9.22 -12.08 -6.38
CA PHE A 255 7.81 -12.48 -6.40
C PHE A 255 7.62 -14.02 -6.39
N ASP A 256 6.49 -14.47 -5.86
CA ASP A 256 6.01 -15.86 -5.98
C ASP A 256 4.83 -15.97 -6.95
N LEU A 257 3.81 -15.11 -6.77
CA LEU A 257 2.55 -14.96 -7.54
C LEU A 257 1.67 -16.21 -7.68
N LYS A 258 2.14 -17.37 -7.23
CA LYS A 258 1.37 -18.62 -7.24
C LYS A 258 0.49 -18.74 -6.01
N THR A 259 1.05 -18.44 -4.85
CA THR A 259 0.40 -18.64 -3.54
C THR A 259 0.39 -17.38 -2.68
N ARG A 260 1.31 -16.47 -2.96
CA ARG A 260 1.58 -15.23 -2.20
C ARG A 260 2.20 -14.18 -3.12
N ILE A 261 2.21 -12.92 -2.70
CA ILE A 261 2.79 -11.82 -3.49
C ILE A 261 4.31 -12.02 -3.58
N PHE A 262 5.00 -12.00 -2.44
CA PHE A 262 6.45 -12.09 -2.37
C PHE A 262 6.92 -13.49 -1.98
N LYS A 263 8.02 -13.92 -2.61
CA LYS A 263 8.66 -15.22 -2.34
C LYS A 263 9.15 -15.33 -0.90
N TYR A 264 9.75 -14.27 -0.38
CA TYR A 264 10.18 -14.13 1.01
C TYR A 264 9.25 -13.14 1.70
N ARG A 265 8.32 -13.64 2.52
CA ARG A 265 7.29 -12.84 3.20
C ARG A 265 7.85 -11.96 4.32
N CYS A 266 8.60 -10.95 3.92
CA CYS A 266 9.07 -9.86 4.74
C CYS A 266 9.10 -8.59 3.89
N SER A 267 8.54 -7.50 4.39
CA SER A 267 8.33 -6.29 3.60
C SER A 267 9.63 -5.67 3.11
N TYR A 268 9.74 -5.48 1.79
CA TYR A 268 10.83 -4.69 1.18
C TYR A 268 10.79 -3.21 1.60
N MET A 269 9.66 -2.73 2.12
CA MET A 269 9.49 -1.35 2.58
C MET A 269 10.37 -1.03 3.80
N LEU A 270 10.95 -2.03 4.46
CA LEU A 270 12.00 -1.85 5.47
C LEU A 270 13.22 -1.09 4.93
N HIS A 271 13.42 -1.04 3.61
CA HIS A 271 14.51 -0.30 2.97
C HIS A 271 14.18 1.16 2.63
N THR A 272 12.97 1.65 2.95
CA THR A 272 12.53 3.04 2.71
C THR A 272 12.97 3.99 3.83
N GLU A 273 13.08 5.29 3.54
CA GLU A 273 13.36 6.30 4.56
C GLU A 273 12.26 6.36 5.63
N SER A 274 10.99 6.14 5.26
CA SER A 274 9.85 6.05 6.19
C SER A 274 10.15 5.07 7.33
N TRP A 275 10.71 3.90 7.02
CA TRP A 275 11.15 2.94 8.03
C TRP A 275 12.46 3.37 8.71
N LEU A 276 13.50 3.70 7.92
CA LEU A 276 14.84 3.91 8.44
C LEU A 276 14.93 5.07 9.44
N ARG A 277 14.04 6.06 9.34
CA ARG A 277 13.98 7.24 10.21
C ARG A 277 13.06 7.09 11.43
N LEU A 278 12.39 5.94 11.60
CA LEU A 278 11.61 5.68 12.80
C LEU A 278 12.47 5.75 14.07
N PRO A 279 11.88 6.09 15.24
CA PRO A 279 12.57 6.08 16.52
C PRO A 279 13.26 4.73 16.78
N VAL A 280 14.55 4.78 17.14
CA VAL A 280 15.38 3.58 17.33
C VAL A 280 14.74 2.60 18.33
N VAL A 281 14.20 3.11 19.44
CA VAL A 281 13.53 2.30 20.46
C VAL A 281 12.34 1.51 19.93
N LEU A 282 11.57 2.06 18.99
CA LEU A 282 10.48 1.34 18.32
C LEU A 282 11.03 0.30 17.35
N LYS A 283 11.98 0.69 16.50
CA LYS A 283 12.60 -0.23 15.53
C LYS A 283 13.23 -1.44 16.21
N ASP A 284 14.01 -1.22 17.28
CA ASP A 284 14.63 -2.28 18.05
C ASP A 284 13.60 -3.26 18.62
N ARG A 285 12.45 -2.73 19.09
CA ARG A 285 11.38 -3.58 19.59
C ARG A 285 10.68 -4.35 18.46
N VAL A 286 10.41 -3.71 17.32
CA VAL A 286 9.85 -4.39 16.15
C VAL A 286 10.80 -5.49 15.67
N TYR A 287 12.10 -5.21 15.56
CA TYR A 287 13.10 -6.21 15.23
C TYR A 287 13.08 -7.35 16.25
N PHE A 288 12.95 -7.08 17.54
CA PHE A 288 12.86 -8.17 18.52
C PHE A 288 11.68 -9.09 18.19
N LYS A 289 10.49 -8.53 17.95
CA LYS A 289 9.27 -9.26 17.58
C LYS A 289 9.42 -10.04 16.28
N MET A 290 10.01 -9.42 15.25
CA MET A 290 10.33 -10.11 14.00
C MET A 290 11.30 -11.27 14.22
N ALA A 291 12.33 -11.10 15.05
CA ALA A 291 13.26 -12.16 15.38
C ALA A 291 12.58 -13.33 16.11
N GLU A 292 11.58 -13.06 16.97
CA GLU A 292 10.73 -14.12 17.54
C GLU A 292 9.95 -14.85 16.45
N GLY A 293 9.27 -14.11 15.56
CA GLY A 293 8.49 -14.66 14.45
C GLY A 293 9.32 -15.54 13.52
N LEU A 294 10.55 -15.13 13.25
CA LEU A 294 11.50 -15.80 12.37
C LEU A 294 12.34 -16.90 13.04
N ARG A 295 12.09 -17.25 14.32
CA ARG A 295 12.73 -18.44 14.90
C ARG A 295 12.27 -19.69 14.15
N GLU A 296 13.22 -20.55 13.82
CA GLU A 296 12.97 -21.81 13.12
C GLU A 296 11.93 -22.65 13.86
N GLN A 297 12.19 -22.89 15.15
CA GLN A 297 11.26 -23.54 16.07
C GLN A 297 10.47 -22.49 16.86
N ASN A 298 9.57 -21.78 16.18
CA ASN A 298 8.62 -20.90 16.85
C ASN A 298 7.32 -21.66 17.16
N ALA A 299 7.02 -21.83 18.45
CA ALA A 299 5.78 -22.48 18.91
C ALA A 299 4.53 -21.59 18.76
N ASN A 300 4.69 -20.28 18.50
CA ASN A 300 3.57 -19.37 18.33
C ASN A 300 2.86 -19.63 16.98
N PRO A 301 1.58 -20.05 16.99
CA PRO A 301 0.85 -20.41 15.77
C PRO A 301 0.67 -19.25 14.80
N VAL A 302 0.78 -18.00 15.25
CA VAL A 302 0.74 -16.80 14.41
C VAL A 302 1.77 -16.84 13.27
N TYR A 303 2.96 -17.37 13.54
CA TYR A 303 4.08 -17.40 12.60
C TYR A 303 4.22 -18.76 11.90
N SER A 304 3.20 -19.62 11.97
CA SER A 304 3.17 -20.93 11.32
C SER A 304 3.01 -20.84 9.79
N HIS A 305 2.59 -19.69 9.28
CA HIS A 305 2.45 -19.45 7.84
C HIS A 305 3.80 -19.44 7.11
N LEU A 306 4.91 -19.10 7.78
CA LEU A 306 6.27 -19.15 7.23
C LEU A 306 6.92 -20.51 7.47
N ALA A 307 7.41 -21.13 6.40
CA ALA A 307 8.19 -22.37 6.51
C ALA A 307 9.59 -22.09 7.10
N ALA A 308 10.24 -23.13 7.65
CA ALA A 308 11.53 -23.00 8.31
C ALA A 308 12.64 -22.45 7.40
N ASP A 309 12.69 -22.92 6.16
CA ASP A 309 13.63 -22.48 5.11
C ASP A 309 13.37 -21.01 4.70
N GLU A 310 12.10 -20.61 4.59
CA GLU A 310 11.73 -19.22 4.32
C GLU A 310 12.16 -18.30 5.46
N LYS A 311 11.94 -18.70 6.74
CA LYS A 311 12.39 -17.93 7.90
C LYS A 311 13.91 -17.73 7.89
N LEU A 312 14.68 -18.79 7.62
CA LEU A 312 16.14 -18.72 7.51
C LEU A 312 16.57 -17.79 6.36
N ALA A 313 15.90 -17.87 5.20
CA ALA A 313 16.18 -17.00 4.08
C ALA A 313 15.89 -15.53 4.38
N ILE A 314 14.74 -15.23 5.00
CA ILE A 314 14.40 -13.85 5.43
C ILE A 314 15.46 -13.32 6.39
N ARG A 315 15.85 -14.10 7.41
CA ARG A 315 16.90 -13.67 8.37
C ARG A 315 18.22 -13.35 7.67
N ALA A 316 18.64 -14.17 6.71
CA ALA A 316 19.84 -13.94 5.92
C ALA A 316 19.73 -12.66 5.08
N ILE A 317 18.61 -12.49 4.37
CA ILE A 317 18.37 -11.30 3.55
C ILE A 317 18.42 -10.02 4.41
N LEU A 318 17.74 -10.00 5.56
CA LEU A 318 17.75 -8.84 6.45
C LEU A 318 19.15 -8.55 6.99
N LYS A 319 19.88 -9.58 7.41
CA LYS A 319 21.26 -9.44 7.92
C LYS A 319 22.21 -8.81 6.90
N GLU A 320 22.06 -9.16 5.63
CA GLU A 320 22.96 -8.73 4.57
C GLU A 320 22.54 -7.39 3.92
N THR A 321 21.25 -7.08 3.91
CA THR A 321 20.71 -5.96 3.10
C THR A 321 20.10 -4.81 3.91
N LEU A 322 19.70 -5.02 5.17
CA LEU A 322 19.00 -3.99 5.96
C LEU A 322 20.01 -3.15 6.78
N PRO A 323 20.15 -1.84 6.48
CA PRO A 323 20.98 -0.96 7.30
C PRO A 323 20.35 -0.72 8.67
N GLY A 324 21.21 -0.52 9.68
CA GLY A 324 20.76 -0.21 11.04
C GLY A 324 20.10 -1.39 11.77
N LEU A 325 20.30 -2.63 11.30
CA LEU A 325 19.87 -3.82 12.01
C LEU A 325 20.70 -4.00 13.31
N PRO A 326 20.07 -4.31 14.46
CA PRO A 326 20.76 -4.40 15.74
C PRO A 326 21.85 -5.48 15.75
N SER A 327 22.90 -5.27 16.53
CA SER A 327 24.02 -6.22 16.65
C SER A 327 23.57 -7.61 17.13
N TRP A 328 22.59 -7.67 18.04
CA TRP A 328 22.04 -8.92 18.57
C TRP A 328 21.21 -9.71 17.54
N TRP A 329 20.82 -9.11 16.41
CA TRP A 329 20.14 -9.84 15.33
C TRP A 329 21.10 -10.76 14.57
N ARG A 330 22.37 -10.34 14.47
CA ARG A 330 23.36 -10.89 13.55
C ARG A 330 23.83 -12.29 13.92
#